data_AF-A0A7S1QTV5-F1
#
_entry.id   AF-A0A7S1QTV5-F1
#
_cell.length_a   1.000
_cell.length_b   1.000
_cell.length_c   1.000
_cell.angle_alpha   90.00
_cell.angle_beta   90.00
_cell.angle_gamma   90.00
#
_symmetry.space_group_name_H-M   'P 1'
#
loop_
_entity.id
_entity.type
_entity.pdbx_description
1 polymer ?
#
loop_
_entity_poly.entity_id
_entity_poly.type
_entity_poly.pdbx_seq_one_letter_code
_entity_poly.pdbx_strand_id
1 'polypeptide(L)'
;ALNYIHSHDIVHRDLKLENFLYESKDSSHLKLIDFGFSKVWDPNIKMHMSCGTLSYVAPEVLSKSYTSQCDLWSLGVIAFILLVGYMPFSGSEEQQTRDIQDGKFKMKPERWALVSQEARDFVTSLLRVDPDKRLTAHTALEHTWIAHRHTYKTVEVDRSIIEALRSFGRASKFRRCCMEMMAWSLSNEERAKVRQYFISMDKDQNGTITLNELKDALEDKFHVPDDEARQIFDALDTNHDEEIHYSDFL
;
A
#
# COMPACT_ATOMS: atom_id res chain seq x y z
N ALA A 1 -1.17 0.31 0.22
CA ALA A 1 -1.60 -0.38 -1.02
C ALA A 1 -1.03 -1.79 -1.10
N LEU A 2 0.26 -2.00 -1.38
CA LEU A 2 0.83 -3.36 -1.39
C LEU A 2 0.76 -4.03 -0.01
N ASN A 3 1.07 -3.27 1.04
CA ASN A 3 0.94 -3.76 2.43
C ASN A 3 -0.48 -4.25 2.71
N TYR A 4 -1.48 -3.41 2.42
CA TYR A 4 -2.91 -3.75 2.50
C TYR A 4 -3.31 -5.00 1.71
N ILE A 5 -3.00 -5.10 0.41
CA ILE A 5 -3.45 -6.27 -0.35
C ILE A 5 -2.74 -7.54 0.13
N HIS A 6 -1.47 -7.45 0.56
CA HIS A 6 -0.73 -8.60 1.08
C HIS A 6 -1.21 -9.03 2.46
N SER A 7 -1.66 -8.12 3.33
CA SER A 7 -2.30 -8.48 4.61
C SER A 7 -3.66 -9.15 4.43
N HIS A 8 -4.31 -8.91 3.29
CA HIS A 8 -5.58 -9.54 2.89
C HIS A 8 -5.39 -10.71 1.93
N ASP A 9 -4.21 -11.34 1.92
CA ASP A 9 -3.90 -12.54 1.12
C ASP A 9 -4.07 -12.34 -0.40
N ILE A 10 -4.00 -11.11 -0.91
CA ILE A 10 -4.12 -10.78 -2.33
C ILE A 10 -2.75 -10.43 -2.91
N VAL A 11 -2.32 -11.13 -3.95
CA VAL A 11 -1.09 -10.81 -4.70
C VAL A 11 -1.44 -10.21 -6.05
N HIS A 12 -0.78 -9.10 -6.43
CA HIS A 12 -1.09 -8.37 -7.65
C HIS A 12 -0.57 -9.08 -8.91
N ARG A 13 0.69 -9.51 -8.89
CA ARG A 13 1.42 -10.30 -9.92
C ARG A 13 1.75 -9.60 -11.24
N ASP A 14 1.27 -8.39 -11.48
CA ASP A 14 1.66 -7.58 -12.66
C ASP A 14 1.92 -6.12 -12.27
N LEU A 15 2.80 -5.88 -11.31
CA LEU A 15 3.20 -4.50 -10.99
C LEU A 15 4.16 -3.96 -12.04
N LYS A 16 3.77 -2.82 -12.62
CA LYS A 16 4.52 -2.06 -13.62
C LYS A 16 4.07 -0.60 -13.58
N LEU A 17 4.86 0.30 -14.16
CA LEU A 17 4.57 1.75 -14.13
C LEU A 17 3.19 2.09 -14.71
N GLU A 18 2.75 1.33 -15.71
CA GLU A 18 1.49 1.48 -16.42
C GLU A 18 0.27 1.18 -15.53
N ASN A 19 0.45 0.38 -14.47
CA ASN A 19 -0.61 0.00 -13.55
C ASN A 19 -0.75 0.96 -12.35
N PHE A 20 -0.10 2.12 -12.41
CA PHE A 20 -0.25 3.19 -11.44
C PHE A 20 -0.80 4.45 -12.12
N LEU A 21 -1.97 4.92 -11.69
CA LEU A 21 -2.61 6.12 -12.20
C LEU A 21 -2.77 7.19 -11.12
N TYR A 22 -2.60 8.45 -11.49
CA TYR A 22 -2.97 9.56 -10.62
C TYR A 22 -4.48 9.78 -10.63
N GLU A 23 -5.04 10.12 -9.47
CA GLU A 23 -6.49 10.37 -9.31
C GLU A 23 -7.01 11.51 -10.21
N SER A 24 -6.17 12.53 -10.44
CA SER A 24 -6.41 13.64 -11.36
C SER A 24 -5.07 14.24 -11.79
N LYS A 25 -5.08 15.16 -12.78
CA LYS A 25 -3.85 15.78 -13.31
C LYS A 25 -3.01 16.51 -12.25
N ASP A 26 -3.68 17.10 -11.26
CA ASP A 26 -3.05 17.91 -10.22
C ASP A 26 -2.93 17.17 -8.88
N SER A 27 -3.34 15.90 -8.83
CA SER A 27 -3.27 15.08 -7.62
C SER A 27 -1.94 14.36 -7.52
N SER A 28 -1.34 14.34 -6.32
CA SER A 28 -0.20 13.49 -5.97
C SER A 28 -0.63 12.09 -5.52
N HIS A 29 -1.94 11.81 -5.46
CA HIS A 29 -2.45 10.53 -5.02
C HIS A 29 -2.43 9.50 -6.15
N LEU A 30 -1.67 8.44 -5.94
CA LEU A 30 -1.46 7.35 -6.88
C LEU A 30 -2.38 6.17 -6.53
N LYS A 31 -3.04 5.60 -7.54
CA LYS A 31 -3.91 4.42 -7.42
C LYS A 31 -3.30 3.26 -8.19
N LEU A 32 -3.19 2.12 -7.53
CA LEU A 32 -2.88 0.84 -8.17
C LEU A 32 -4.14 0.35 -8.90
N ILE A 33 -3.99 -0.04 -10.15
CA ILE A 33 -5.07 -0.52 -11.02
C ILE A 33 -4.70 -1.88 -11.64
N ASP A 34 -5.67 -2.45 -12.36
CA ASP A 34 -5.52 -3.67 -13.18
C ASP A 34 -5.18 -4.95 -12.38
N PHE A 35 -6.18 -5.41 -11.63
CA PHE A 35 -6.14 -6.66 -10.88
C PHE A 35 -6.42 -7.89 -11.76
N GLY A 36 -6.32 -7.78 -13.10
CA GLY A 36 -6.62 -8.86 -14.04
C GLY A 36 -5.74 -10.10 -13.87
N PHE A 37 -4.52 -9.91 -13.35
CA PHE A 37 -3.60 -10.98 -12.96
C PHE A 37 -3.56 -11.23 -11.46
N SER A 38 -4.37 -10.57 -10.64
CA SER A 38 -4.32 -10.76 -9.19
C SER A 38 -4.90 -12.10 -8.75
N LYS A 39 -4.57 -12.53 -7.54
CA LYS A 39 -5.07 -13.79 -6.97
C LYS A 39 -5.14 -13.71 -5.44
N VAL A 40 -6.24 -14.20 -4.88
CA VAL A 40 -6.33 -14.57 -3.46
C VAL A 40 -5.50 -15.83 -3.25
N TRP A 41 -4.58 -15.76 -2.31
CA TRP A 41 -3.45 -16.66 -2.17
C TRP A 41 -3.31 -17.10 -0.72
N ASP A 42 -3.37 -18.42 -0.49
CA ASP A 42 -3.00 -18.98 0.82
C ASP A 42 -1.49 -18.85 1.02
N PRO A 43 -1.02 -18.17 2.09
CA PRO A 43 0.40 -17.98 2.37
C PRO A 43 1.23 -19.28 2.45
N ASN A 44 0.57 -20.41 2.70
CA ASN A 44 1.20 -21.71 2.84
C ASN A 44 1.40 -22.45 1.50
N ILE A 45 0.85 -21.93 0.40
CA ILE A 45 0.84 -22.58 -0.90
C ILE A 45 1.73 -21.79 -1.87
N LYS A 46 2.51 -22.44 -2.73
CA LYS A 46 3.27 -21.73 -3.77
C LYS A 46 2.45 -21.52 -5.04
N MET A 47 2.68 -20.41 -5.74
CA MET A 47 2.07 -20.14 -7.04
C MET A 47 2.93 -20.66 -8.20
N HIS A 48 2.27 -21.21 -9.23
CA HIS A 48 2.93 -21.90 -10.34
C HIS A 48 2.64 -21.33 -11.74
N MET A 49 1.72 -20.37 -11.85
CA MET A 49 1.39 -19.77 -13.14
C MET A 49 2.34 -18.61 -13.43
N SER A 50 3.11 -18.68 -14.51
CA SER A 50 3.92 -17.54 -14.96
C SER A 50 2.99 -16.49 -15.56
N CYS A 51 2.95 -15.32 -14.95
CA CYS A 51 2.20 -14.14 -15.39
C CYS A 51 3.07 -12.90 -15.20
N GLY A 52 2.67 -11.79 -15.82
CA GLY A 52 3.31 -10.50 -15.69
C GLY A 52 4.26 -10.15 -16.84
N THR A 53 4.83 -8.97 -16.76
CA THR A 53 5.74 -8.41 -17.77
C THR A 53 7.19 -8.81 -17.45
N LEU A 54 7.89 -9.49 -18.37
CA LEU A 54 9.26 -10.04 -18.17
C LEU A 54 10.21 -9.04 -17.50
N SER A 55 10.18 -7.80 -17.95
CA SER A 55 11.02 -6.71 -17.45
C SER A 55 10.85 -6.38 -15.95
N TYR A 56 9.74 -6.78 -15.35
CA TYR A 56 9.39 -6.55 -13.94
C TYR A 56 9.29 -7.86 -13.14
N VAL A 57 9.52 -9.01 -13.79
CA VAL A 57 9.23 -10.31 -13.21
C VAL A 57 10.31 -10.74 -12.22
N ALA A 58 9.90 -11.37 -11.12
CA ALA A 58 10.82 -11.88 -10.11
C ALA A 58 11.47 -13.21 -10.55
N PRO A 59 12.69 -13.52 -10.07
CA PRO A 59 13.40 -14.75 -10.42
C PRO A 59 12.59 -16.02 -10.12
N GLU A 60 11.90 -16.04 -8.98
CA GLU A 60 11.11 -17.19 -8.54
C GLU A 60 9.85 -17.43 -9.37
N VAL A 61 9.33 -16.41 -10.07
CA VAL A 61 8.18 -16.54 -10.99
C VAL A 61 8.59 -17.29 -12.26
N LEU A 62 9.83 -17.11 -12.72
CA LEU A 62 10.41 -17.88 -13.82
C LEU A 62 10.52 -19.37 -13.45
N SER A 63 10.80 -19.66 -12.17
CA SER A 63 10.83 -21.02 -11.63
C SER A 63 9.45 -21.60 -11.30
N LYS A 64 8.36 -20.82 -11.49
CA LYS A 64 6.98 -21.20 -11.18
C LYS A 64 6.81 -21.67 -9.73
N SER A 65 7.48 -21.00 -8.79
CA SER A 65 7.39 -21.32 -7.36
C SER A 65 7.56 -20.03 -6.56
N TYR A 66 6.49 -19.25 -6.45
CA TYR A 66 6.56 -17.90 -5.87
C TYR A 66 5.44 -17.60 -4.88
N THR A 67 5.67 -16.57 -4.05
CA THR A 67 4.76 -16.03 -3.02
C THR A 67 4.41 -14.58 -3.35
N SER A 68 3.79 -13.84 -2.41
CA SER A 68 3.55 -12.39 -2.54
C SER A 68 4.82 -11.56 -2.78
N GLN A 69 6.00 -12.09 -2.43
CA GLN A 69 7.29 -11.42 -2.61
C GLN A 69 7.61 -11.06 -4.07
N CYS A 70 6.95 -11.69 -5.05
CA CYS A 70 7.13 -11.31 -6.45
C CYS A 70 6.76 -9.84 -6.72
N ASP A 71 5.74 -9.32 -6.04
CA ASP A 71 5.31 -7.93 -6.16
C ASP A 71 6.41 -6.98 -5.63
N LEU A 72 7.16 -7.38 -4.60
CA LEU A 72 8.22 -6.55 -4.02
C LEU A 72 9.44 -6.46 -4.93
N TRP A 73 9.72 -7.51 -5.70
CA TRP A 73 10.72 -7.43 -6.77
C TRP A 73 10.29 -6.44 -7.84
N SER A 74 9.04 -6.55 -8.32
CA SER A 74 8.49 -5.62 -9.31
C SER A 74 8.49 -4.17 -8.80
N LEU A 75 8.19 -3.95 -7.52
CA LEU A 75 8.35 -2.66 -6.85
C LEU A 75 9.81 -2.18 -6.87
N GLY A 76 10.77 -3.07 -6.63
CA GLY A 76 12.21 -2.77 -6.74
C GLY A 76 12.61 -2.32 -8.14
N VAL A 77 12.07 -2.98 -9.18
CA VAL A 77 12.27 -2.58 -10.58
C VAL A 77 11.67 -1.20 -10.85
N ILE A 78 10.45 -0.94 -10.37
CA ILE A 78 9.79 0.37 -10.51
C ILE A 78 10.62 1.46 -9.81
N ALA A 79 11.04 1.24 -8.57
CA ALA A 79 11.85 2.19 -7.80
C ALA A 79 13.18 2.48 -8.51
N PHE A 80 13.83 1.46 -9.07
CA PHE A 80 15.02 1.61 -9.91
C PHE A 80 14.74 2.56 -11.08
N ILE A 81 13.68 2.30 -11.85
CA ILE A 81 13.34 3.12 -13.03
C ILE A 81 13.04 4.56 -12.63
N LEU A 82 12.28 4.79 -11.56
CA LEU A 82 11.93 6.13 -11.08
C LEU A 82 13.17 6.94 -10.63
N LEU A 83 14.18 6.28 -10.06
CA LEU A 83 15.39 6.95 -9.59
C LEU A 83 16.35 7.33 -10.72
N VAL A 84 16.50 6.47 -11.74
CA VAL A 84 17.57 6.65 -12.74
C VAL A 84 17.10 6.65 -14.20
N GLY A 85 15.83 6.38 -14.47
CA GLY A 85 15.20 6.51 -15.79
C GLY A 85 15.61 5.46 -16.82
N TYR A 86 16.08 4.28 -16.39
CA TYR A 86 16.35 3.14 -17.28
C TYR A 86 16.06 1.81 -16.57
N MET A 87 15.96 0.73 -17.34
CA MET A 87 15.63 -0.61 -16.83
C MET A 87 16.83 -1.27 -16.13
N PRO A 88 16.65 -1.95 -14.98
CA PRO A 88 17.72 -2.71 -14.33
C PRO A 88 18.21 -3.89 -15.17
N PHE A 89 17.29 -4.56 -15.86
CA PHE A 89 17.53 -5.69 -16.75
C PHE A 89 17.17 -5.29 -18.19
N SER A 90 18.09 -5.50 -19.13
CA SER A 90 17.93 -5.08 -20.54
C SER A 90 18.72 -6.00 -21.47
N GLY A 91 18.43 -5.96 -22.77
CA GLY A 91 19.02 -6.86 -23.77
C GLY A 91 18.00 -7.85 -24.32
N SER A 92 18.48 -8.94 -24.93
CA SER A 92 17.61 -10.02 -25.41
C SER A 92 16.88 -10.71 -24.24
N GLU A 93 15.78 -11.41 -24.54
CA GLU A 93 15.01 -12.15 -23.54
C GLU A 93 15.87 -13.15 -22.77
N GLU A 94 16.79 -13.85 -23.44
CA GLU A 94 17.72 -14.79 -22.79
C GLU A 94 18.71 -14.07 -21.87
N GLN A 95 19.15 -12.87 -22.25
CA GLN A 95 20.06 -12.08 -21.42
C GLN A 95 19.34 -11.57 -20.18
N GLN A 96 18.14 -11.01 -20.34
CA GLN A 96 17.32 -10.54 -19.22
C GLN A 96 17.00 -11.68 -18.27
N THR A 97 16.58 -12.84 -18.78
CA THR A 97 16.27 -14.02 -17.98
C THR A 97 17.46 -14.44 -17.12
N ARG A 98 18.67 -14.51 -17.70
CA ARG A 98 19.89 -14.85 -16.97
C ARG A 98 20.23 -13.80 -15.91
N ASP A 99 20.16 -12.51 -16.27
CA ASP A 99 20.50 -11.42 -15.35
C ASP A 99 19.50 -11.33 -14.19
N ILE A 100 18.21 -11.59 -14.43
CA ILE A 100 17.16 -11.69 -13.41
C ILE A 100 17.47 -12.86 -12.46
N GLN A 101 17.71 -14.07 -13.02
CA GLN A 101 18.04 -15.26 -12.23
C GLN A 101 19.28 -15.07 -11.34
N ASP A 102 20.31 -14.40 -11.86
CA ASP A 102 21.54 -14.11 -11.14
C ASP A 102 21.44 -12.88 -10.21
N GLY A 103 20.36 -12.10 -10.29
CA GLY A 103 20.24 -10.81 -9.60
C GLY A 103 21.26 -9.76 -10.05
N LYS A 104 21.74 -9.85 -11.29
CA LYS A 104 22.79 -8.98 -11.84
C LYS A 104 22.17 -7.80 -12.62
N PHE A 105 22.00 -6.67 -11.94
CA PHE A 105 21.62 -5.41 -12.58
C PHE A 105 22.76 -4.39 -12.54
N LYS A 106 22.86 -3.56 -13.58
CA LYS A 106 23.96 -2.59 -13.72
C LYS A 106 23.59 -1.24 -13.13
N MET A 107 24.23 -0.88 -12.01
CA MET A 107 24.14 0.47 -11.44
C MET A 107 25.18 1.39 -12.10
N LYS A 108 24.80 2.01 -13.22
CA LYS A 108 25.65 2.95 -13.97
C LYS A 108 26.13 4.12 -13.09
N PRO A 109 27.43 4.26 -12.79
CA PRO A 109 27.93 5.26 -11.84
C PRO A 109 27.46 6.68 -12.14
N GLU A 110 27.40 7.06 -13.42
CA GLU A 110 26.99 8.39 -13.87
C GLU A 110 25.53 8.74 -13.56
N ARG A 111 24.63 7.75 -13.49
CA ARG A 111 23.22 7.96 -13.12
C ARG A 111 22.99 7.82 -11.63
N TRP A 112 23.75 6.94 -10.98
CA TRP A 112 23.59 6.66 -9.56
C TRP A 112 24.35 7.63 -8.65
N ALA A 113 25.33 8.39 -9.16
CA ALA A 113 26.16 9.32 -8.38
C ALA A 113 25.36 10.29 -7.48
N LEU A 114 24.21 10.78 -7.95
CA LEU A 114 23.34 11.71 -7.22
C LEU A 114 22.26 11.03 -6.38
N VAL A 115 22.08 9.71 -6.51
CA VAL A 115 21.11 8.94 -5.74
C VAL A 115 21.69 8.64 -4.36
N SER A 116 20.93 8.94 -3.30
CA SER A 116 21.37 8.77 -1.92
C SER A 116 21.65 7.30 -1.58
N GLN A 117 22.46 7.07 -0.54
CA GLN A 117 22.83 5.72 -0.16
C GLN A 117 21.63 4.92 0.35
N GLU A 118 20.70 5.57 1.04
CA GLU A 118 19.45 4.97 1.53
C GLU A 118 18.54 4.55 0.39
N ALA A 119 18.47 5.34 -0.68
CA ALA A 119 17.68 5.01 -1.87
C ALA A 119 18.26 3.79 -2.61
N ARG A 120 19.60 3.72 -2.70
CA ARG A 120 20.31 2.56 -3.26
C ARG A 120 20.04 1.31 -2.43
N ASP A 121 20.16 1.43 -1.12
CA ASP A 121 19.92 0.33 -0.18
C ASP A 121 18.50 -0.22 -0.31
N PHE A 122 17.50 0.67 -0.35
CA PHE A 122 16.09 0.30 -0.56
C PHE A 122 15.89 -0.53 -1.82
N VAL A 123 16.41 -0.06 -2.97
CA VAL A 123 16.31 -0.78 -4.24
C VAL A 123 17.03 -2.13 -4.18
N THR A 124 18.24 -2.19 -3.62
CA THR A 124 18.98 -3.45 -3.52
C THR A 124 18.33 -4.46 -2.56
N SER A 125 17.62 -3.98 -1.54
CA SER A 125 16.90 -4.81 -0.58
C SER A 125 15.58 -5.36 -1.16
N LEU A 126 14.93 -4.64 -2.08
CA LEU A 126 13.81 -5.15 -2.87
C LEU A 126 14.23 -6.07 -4.02
N LEU A 127 15.42 -5.89 -4.59
CA LEU A 127 15.97 -6.71 -5.68
C LEU A 127 16.84 -7.88 -5.18
N ARG A 128 16.56 -8.40 -3.98
CA ARG A 128 17.19 -9.64 -3.48
C ARG A 128 16.58 -10.84 -4.21
N VAL A 129 17.45 -11.69 -4.78
CA VAL A 129 17.04 -12.92 -5.49
C VAL A 129 16.33 -13.88 -4.55
N ASP A 130 16.88 -14.05 -3.35
CA ASP A 130 16.30 -14.85 -2.28
C ASP A 130 15.04 -14.13 -1.71
N PRO A 131 13.82 -14.67 -1.92
CA PRO A 131 12.59 -14.00 -1.50
C PRO A 131 12.50 -13.83 0.02
N ASP A 132 13.12 -14.72 0.81
CA ASP A 132 13.07 -14.66 2.27
C ASP A 132 13.97 -13.55 2.84
N LYS A 133 14.92 -13.07 2.04
CA LYS A 133 15.79 -11.93 2.37
C LYS A 133 15.31 -10.62 1.75
N ARG A 134 14.27 -10.67 0.92
CA ARG A 134 13.68 -9.50 0.28
C ARG A 134 12.76 -8.80 1.28
N LEU A 135 12.76 -7.47 1.27
CA LEU A 135 11.83 -6.70 2.11
C LEU A 135 10.38 -7.12 1.82
N THR A 136 9.58 -7.22 2.88
CA THR A 136 8.13 -7.32 2.78
C THR A 136 7.54 -5.93 2.56
N ALA A 137 6.26 -5.84 2.16
CA ALA A 137 5.61 -4.54 1.97
C ALA A 137 5.59 -3.69 3.26
N HIS A 138 5.35 -4.32 4.42
CA HIS A 138 5.42 -3.67 5.73
C HIS A 138 6.82 -3.12 6.03
N THR A 139 7.85 -3.97 5.98
CA THR A 139 9.24 -3.55 6.28
C THR A 139 9.81 -2.56 5.25
N ALA A 140 9.29 -2.57 4.02
CA ALA A 140 9.63 -1.57 3.02
C ALA A 140 9.09 -0.18 3.36
N LEU A 141 7.91 -0.06 4.01
CA LEU A 141 7.37 1.22 4.48
C LEU A 141 8.21 1.80 5.63
N GLU A 142 8.72 0.95 6.50
CA GLU A 142 9.57 1.34 7.63
C GLU A 142 11.01 1.69 7.22
N HIS A 143 11.40 1.35 5.99
CA HIS A 143 12.76 1.57 5.51
C HIS A 143 13.16 3.04 5.59
N THR A 144 14.35 3.33 6.10
CA THR A 144 14.91 4.68 6.33
C THR A 144 14.65 5.66 5.19
N TRP A 145 14.85 5.24 3.94
CA TRP A 145 14.62 6.07 2.75
C TRP A 145 13.17 6.54 2.58
N ILE A 146 12.21 5.69 2.95
CA ILE A 146 10.77 5.94 2.88
C ILE A 146 10.34 6.72 4.12
N ALA A 147 10.64 6.19 5.32
CA ALA A 147 10.32 6.78 6.62
C ALA A 147 10.72 8.27 6.73
N HIS A 148 11.94 8.65 6.33
CA HIS A 148 12.42 10.04 6.41
C HIS A 148 11.76 11.00 5.40
N ARG A 149 11.05 10.47 4.41
CA ARG A 149 10.36 11.25 3.37
C ARG A 149 8.85 11.35 3.60
N HIS A 150 8.32 10.72 4.65
CA HIS A 150 6.95 10.95 5.09
C HIS A 150 6.81 12.34 5.72
N THR A 151 6.80 13.35 4.85
CA THR A 151 6.36 14.72 5.16
C THR A 151 4.99 14.96 4.52
N TYR A 152 4.07 13.99 4.60
CA TYR A 152 2.67 14.42 4.57
C TYR A 152 2.54 15.31 5.80
N LYS A 153 2.17 16.58 5.61
CA LYS A 153 1.64 17.36 6.74
C LYS A 153 0.46 16.54 7.22
N THR A 154 0.66 15.78 8.30
CA THR A 154 -0.41 15.03 8.94
C THR A 154 -1.47 16.06 9.25
N VAL A 155 -2.62 15.95 8.57
CA VAL A 155 -3.77 16.75 8.94
C VAL A 155 -4.08 16.30 10.35
N GLU A 156 -3.99 17.22 11.30
CA GLU A 156 -4.38 16.89 12.65
C GLU A 156 -5.86 16.54 12.61
N VAL A 157 -6.20 15.35 13.11
CA VAL A 157 -7.58 14.98 13.44
C VAL A 157 -8.18 16.13 14.24
N ASP A 158 -9.14 16.82 13.63
CA ASP A 158 -9.80 17.97 14.22
C ASP A 158 -11.14 17.57 14.82
N ARG A 159 -11.75 18.51 15.55
CA ARG A 159 -12.99 18.24 16.27
C ARG A 159 -14.15 17.85 15.36
N SER A 160 -14.16 18.31 14.09
CA SER A 160 -15.27 18.07 13.17
C SER A 160 -15.38 16.60 12.77
N ILE A 161 -14.26 15.94 12.49
CA ILE A 161 -14.26 14.51 12.16
C ILE A 161 -14.67 13.67 13.38
N ILE A 162 -14.25 14.04 14.58
CA ILE A 162 -14.66 13.35 15.81
C ILE A 162 -16.16 13.48 16.06
N GLU A 163 -16.72 14.68 15.88
CA GLU A 163 -18.15 14.90 16.01
C GLU A 163 -18.94 14.12 14.95
N ALA A 164 -18.40 13.99 13.73
CA ALA A 164 -18.98 13.16 12.67
C ALA A 164 -18.97 11.67 13.05
N LEU A 165 -17.84 11.13 13.54
CA LEU A 165 -17.73 9.74 14.00
C LEU A 165 -18.69 9.43 15.15
N ARG A 166 -18.79 10.33 16.14
CA ARG A 166 -19.75 10.20 17.26
C ARG A 166 -21.21 10.26 16.78
N SER A 167 -21.51 11.16 15.85
CA SER A 167 -22.84 11.28 15.24
C SER A 167 -23.22 10.00 14.51
N PHE A 168 -22.28 9.41 13.77
CA PHE A 168 -22.46 8.14 13.07
C PHE A 168 -22.67 6.97 14.03
N GLY A 169 -21.82 6.84 15.07
CA GLY A 169 -21.95 5.78 16.08
C GLY A 169 -23.28 5.79 16.84
N ARG A 170 -23.88 6.97 17.04
CA ARG A 170 -25.20 7.13 17.68
C ARG A 170 -26.37 7.00 16.71
N ALA A 171 -26.11 6.97 15.40
CA ALA A 171 -27.16 6.95 14.39
C ALA A 171 -27.83 5.57 14.30
N SER A 172 -29.14 5.59 14.03
CA SER A 172 -29.88 4.36 13.73
C SER A 172 -29.35 3.68 12.48
N LYS A 173 -29.55 2.37 12.36
CA LYS A 173 -29.13 1.60 11.18
C LYS A 173 -29.60 2.23 9.86
N PHE A 174 -30.86 2.70 9.81
CA PHE A 174 -31.39 3.37 8.62
C PHE A 174 -30.63 4.65 8.28
N ARG A 175 -30.31 5.50 9.26
CA ARG A 175 -29.54 6.73 9.03
C ARG A 175 -28.11 6.42 8.58
N ARG A 176 -27.48 5.39 9.15
CA ARG A 176 -26.14 4.95 8.73
C ARG A 176 -26.13 4.50 7.27
N CYS A 177 -27.08 3.67 6.86
CA CYS A 177 -27.20 3.29 5.45
C CYS A 177 -27.40 4.50 4.52
N CYS A 178 -28.18 5.52 4.93
CA CYS A 178 -28.29 6.75 4.14
C CYS A 178 -26.96 7.51 4.03
N MET A 179 -26.19 7.59 5.12
CA MET A 179 -24.87 8.24 5.13
C MET A 179 -23.89 7.50 4.22
N GLU A 180 -23.81 6.18 4.31
CA GLU A 180 -22.99 5.34 3.42
C GLU A 180 -23.33 5.59 1.94
N MET A 181 -24.62 5.65 1.59
CA MET A 181 -25.05 5.98 0.22
C MET A 181 -24.62 7.38 -0.21
N MET A 182 -24.67 8.37 0.69
CA MET A 182 -24.24 9.74 0.42
C MET A 182 -22.71 9.86 0.28
N ALA A 183 -21.94 9.03 0.99
CA ALA A 183 -20.48 9.00 0.89
C ALA A 183 -20.02 8.72 -0.55
N TRP A 184 -20.77 7.92 -1.30
CA TRP A 184 -20.51 7.67 -2.73
C TRP A 184 -20.73 8.90 -3.63
N SER A 185 -21.47 9.90 -3.16
CA SER A 185 -21.74 11.16 -3.86
C SER A 185 -20.69 12.24 -3.58
N LEU A 186 -19.73 12.00 -2.67
CA LEU A 186 -18.68 12.95 -2.34
C LEU A 186 -17.77 13.24 -3.54
N SER A 187 -17.42 14.52 -3.69
CA SER A 187 -16.43 14.98 -4.66
C SER A 187 -15.03 14.45 -4.34
N ASN A 188 -14.13 14.50 -5.34
CA ASN A 188 -12.74 14.09 -5.15
C ASN A 188 -12.02 14.93 -4.09
N GLU A 189 -12.37 16.21 -3.93
CA GLU A 189 -11.77 17.09 -2.92
C GLU A 189 -12.21 16.69 -1.50
N GLU A 190 -13.49 16.39 -1.31
CA GLU A 190 -14.03 15.94 -0.02
C GLU A 190 -13.44 14.59 0.37
N ARG A 191 -13.40 13.62 -0.57
CA ARG A 191 -12.75 12.33 -0.35
C ARG A 191 -11.27 12.49 -0.01
N ALA A 192 -10.57 13.43 -0.64
CA ALA A 192 -9.16 13.68 -0.34
C ALA A 192 -8.94 14.16 1.09
N LYS A 193 -9.85 14.99 1.65
CA LYS A 193 -9.79 15.44 3.05
C LYS A 193 -10.06 14.27 4.02
N VAL A 194 -11.11 13.49 3.76
CA VAL A 194 -11.43 12.30 4.60
C VAL A 194 -10.29 11.29 4.60
N ARG A 195 -9.70 11.03 3.43
CA ARG A 195 -8.51 10.18 3.28
C ARG A 195 -7.32 10.65 4.13
N GLN A 196 -7.12 11.96 4.27
CA GLN A 196 -6.02 12.47 5.10
C GLN A 196 -6.26 12.19 6.58
N TYR A 197 -7.50 12.26 7.07
CA TYR A 197 -7.81 11.84 8.44
C TYR A 197 -7.62 10.34 8.60
N PHE A 198 -8.10 9.52 7.65
CA PHE A 198 -7.92 8.07 7.67
C PHE A 198 -6.44 7.69 7.80
N ILE A 199 -5.59 8.21 6.90
CA ILE A 199 -4.14 7.97 6.91
C ILE A 199 -3.49 8.48 8.20
N SER A 200 -4.04 9.51 8.84
CA SER A 200 -3.51 10.00 10.12
C SER A 200 -3.87 9.12 11.32
N MET A 201 -4.89 8.28 11.18
CA MET A 201 -5.36 7.35 12.21
C MET A 201 -4.75 5.95 12.04
N ASP A 202 -4.53 5.49 10.79
CA ASP A 202 -3.80 4.26 10.43
C ASP A 202 -2.29 4.43 10.73
N LYS A 203 -1.87 4.02 11.94
CA LYS A 203 -0.51 4.25 12.46
C LYS A 203 0.47 3.23 11.90
N ASP A 204 0.05 1.99 11.72
CA ASP A 204 0.90 0.90 11.22
C ASP A 204 0.95 0.82 9.67
N GLN A 205 0.15 1.65 9.00
CA GLN A 205 0.05 1.76 7.54
C GLN A 205 -0.37 0.43 6.87
N ASN A 206 -1.17 -0.37 7.56
CA ASN A 206 -1.75 -1.58 7.03
C ASN A 206 -2.93 -1.29 6.07
N GLY A 207 -3.48 -0.07 6.10
CA GLY A 207 -4.58 0.38 5.24
C GLY A 207 -5.98 0.20 5.84
N THR A 208 -6.07 -0.16 7.12
CA THR A 208 -7.29 -0.21 7.95
C THR A 208 -7.05 0.51 9.27
N ILE A 209 -8.13 0.76 10.03
CA ILE A 209 -8.02 1.33 11.38
C ILE A 209 -8.51 0.29 12.38
N THR A 210 -7.63 -0.12 13.27
CA THR A 210 -7.95 -1.03 14.39
C THR A 210 -8.66 -0.30 15.52
N LEU A 211 -9.32 -1.05 16.41
CA LEU A 211 -9.96 -0.46 17.60
C LEU A 211 -8.96 0.33 18.46
N ASN A 212 -7.72 -0.15 18.58
CA ASN A 212 -6.70 0.52 19.37
C ASN A 212 -6.28 1.85 18.71
N GLU A 213 -6.08 1.87 17.40
CA GLU A 213 -5.75 3.09 16.67
C GLU A 213 -6.88 4.13 16.74
N LEU A 214 -8.13 3.68 16.62
CA LEU A 214 -9.29 4.55 16.80
C LEU A 214 -9.35 5.11 18.22
N LYS A 215 -9.15 4.27 19.24
CA LYS A 215 -9.13 4.71 20.64
C LYS A 215 -8.04 5.73 20.89
N ASP A 216 -6.81 5.47 20.47
CA ASP A 216 -5.70 6.40 20.62
C ASP A 216 -6.04 7.77 19.98
N ALA A 217 -6.60 7.76 18.76
CA ALA A 217 -6.96 9.00 18.07
C ALA A 217 -8.09 9.79 18.76
N LEU A 218 -9.01 9.09 19.45
CA LEU A 218 -10.15 9.67 20.15
C LEU A 218 -9.81 10.10 21.59
N GLU A 219 -8.98 9.33 22.29
CA GLU A 219 -8.60 9.55 23.69
C GLU A 219 -7.55 10.65 23.81
N ASP A 220 -6.44 10.55 23.07
CA ASP A 220 -5.26 11.43 23.21
C ASP A 220 -5.60 12.91 23.00
N LYS A 221 -6.56 13.19 22.11
CA LYS A 221 -6.89 14.56 21.69
C LYS A 221 -8.22 15.08 22.20
N PHE A 222 -9.18 14.21 22.50
CA PHE A 222 -10.57 14.62 22.75
C PHE A 222 -11.20 13.96 23.97
N HIS A 223 -10.48 13.10 24.70
CA HIS A 223 -10.94 12.43 25.92
C HIS A 223 -12.30 11.72 25.73
N VAL A 224 -12.49 11.09 24.58
CA VAL A 224 -13.68 10.27 24.32
C VAL A 224 -13.56 8.98 25.14
N PRO A 225 -14.59 8.60 25.92
CA PRO A 225 -14.58 7.37 26.70
C PRO A 225 -14.45 6.09 25.85
N ASP A 226 -13.79 5.07 26.41
CA ASP A 226 -13.58 3.76 25.78
C ASP A 226 -14.85 3.07 25.28
N ASP A 227 -15.94 3.17 26.03
CA ASP A 227 -17.24 2.59 25.67
C ASP A 227 -17.85 3.29 24.46
N GLU A 228 -17.69 4.62 24.36
CA GLU A 228 -18.12 5.39 23.20
C GLU A 228 -17.23 5.12 21.98
N ALA A 229 -15.91 5.02 22.17
CA ALA A 229 -14.99 4.64 21.09
C ALA A 229 -15.33 3.26 20.51
N ARG A 230 -15.65 2.29 21.37
CA ARG A 230 -16.08 0.95 20.95
C ARG A 230 -17.43 0.99 20.22
N GLN A 231 -18.38 1.79 20.69
CA GLN A 231 -19.66 1.95 19.99
C GLN A 231 -19.47 2.53 18.58
N ILE A 232 -18.55 3.49 18.41
CA ILE A 232 -18.22 4.05 17.09
C ILE A 232 -17.59 2.98 16.22
N PHE A 233 -16.64 2.22 16.77
CA PHE A 233 -15.97 1.12 16.06
C PHE A 233 -16.98 0.09 15.54
N ASP A 234 -17.81 -0.47 16.43
CA ASP A 234 -18.82 -1.47 16.08
C ASP A 234 -19.86 -0.93 15.07
N ALA A 235 -20.00 0.39 14.97
CA ALA A 235 -20.89 1.02 14.01
C ALA A 235 -20.29 1.11 12.60
N LEU A 236 -18.97 1.27 12.51
CA LEU A 236 -18.18 1.41 11.27
C LEU A 236 -17.68 0.06 10.75
N ASP A 237 -17.43 -0.92 11.62
CA ASP A 237 -17.07 -2.29 11.23
C ASP A 237 -18.29 -3.03 10.63
N THR A 238 -18.56 -2.77 9.35
CA THR A 238 -19.76 -3.25 8.66
C THR A 238 -19.69 -4.71 8.24
N ASN A 239 -18.48 -5.23 8.04
CA ASN A 239 -18.17 -6.61 7.63
C ASN A 239 -17.78 -7.51 8.81
N HIS A 240 -17.59 -6.96 10.01
CA HIS A 240 -17.26 -7.69 11.24
C HIS A 240 -15.92 -8.42 11.16
N ASP A 241 -14.92 -7.78 10.56
CA ASP A 241 -13.55 -8.30 10.48
C ASP A 241 -12.57 -7.66 11.47
N GLU A 242 -13.10 -6.90 12.45
CA GLU A 242 -12.31 -6.18 13.45
C GLU A 242 -11.40 -5.10 12.86
N GLU A 243 -11.72 -4.61 11.66
CA GLU A 243 -11.00 -3.54 10.97
C GLU A 243 -11.98 -2.51 10.37
N ILE A 244 -11.63 -1.22 10.42
CA ILE A 244 -12.37 -0.18 9.69
C ILE A 244 -11.68 0.05 8.36
N HIS A 245 -12.35 -0.28 7.26
CA HIS A 245 -11.83 -0.05 5.92
C HIS A 245 -12.03 1.41 5.51
N TYR A 246 -11.24 1.89 4.55
CA TYR A 246 -11.40 3.26 4.04
C TYR A 246 -12.80 3.54 3.49
N SER A 247 -13.49 2.54 2.95
CA SER A 247 -14.89 2.67 2.51
C SER A 247 -15.87 2.85 3.66
N ASP A 248 -15.62 2.24 4.82
CA ASP A 248 -16.45 2.39 6.01
C ASP A 248 -16.25 3.74 6.67
N PHE A 249 -15.04 4.28 6.57
CA PHE A 249 -14.67 5.58 7.15
C PHE A 249 -15.18 6.79 6.35
N LEU A 250 -15.55 6.61 5.07
CA LEU A 250 -16.04 7.66 4.17
C LEU A 250 -17.46 8.14 4.51
#